data_AF-A0A3D5FUU7-F1
#
_entry.id   AF-A0A3D5FUU7-F1
#
_cell.length_a   1.000
_cell.length_b   1.000
_cell.length_c   1.000
_cell.angle_alpha   90.00
_cell.angle_beta   90.00
_cell.angle_gamma   90.00
#
_symmetry.space_group_name_H-M   'P 1'
#
loop_
_entity.id
_entity.type
_entity.pdbx_description
1 polymer ?
#
loop_
_entity_poly.entity_id
_entity_poly.type
_entity_poly.pdbx_seq_one_letter_code
_entity_poly.pdbx_strand_id
1 'polypeptide(L)'
;MEQPSIITGDRQVDALLPAVRSFLSQDTVDYCIDGQVVHGYRSPDCPALWIRDHSDMLRGARYFDPDMTSAVTHFAETQLGNGSFHDFVSCNMDRENWTKYVRVPVEADVEYRWVKALFLAWQATGDDEWMASMLPHAERAMAYIQSHPWRWSQEHGLVKRALTMDTWDFDYVRADQPRLNFQ
;
A
#
# COMPACT_ATOMS: atom_id res chain seq x y z
N MET A 1 -3.44 15.07 -22.32
CA MET A 1 -1.98 14.87 -22.39
C MET A 1 -1.70 13.65 -23.24
N GLU A 2 -0.62 13.66 -23.99
CA GLU A 2 -0.14 12.49 -24.73
C GLU A 2 0.35 11.43 -23.73
N GLN A 3 -0.04 10.17 -23.92
CA GLN A 3 0.37 9.10 -22.99
C GLN A 3 1.85 8.76 -23.20
N PRO A 4 2.62 8.46 -22.15
CA PRO A 4 4.01 8.08 -22.31
C PRO A 4 4.16 6.83 -23.18
N SER A 5 5.26 6.79 -23.93
CA SER A 5 5.63 5.67 -24.80
C SER A 5 7.12 5.37 -24.68
N ILE A 6 7.50 4.13 -25.00
CA ILE A 6 8.90 3.69 -25.10
C ILE A 6 9.11 3.28 -26.56
N ILE A 7 10.10 3.88 -27.22
CA ILE A 7 10.47 3.58 -28.61
C ILE A 7 11.97 3.36 -28.68
N THR A 8 12.36 2.10 -28.89
CA THR A 8 13.75 1.64 -28.92
C THR A 8 14.11 0.95 -30.23
N GLY A 9 13.10 0.55 -31.02
CA GLY A 9 13.28 -0.27 -32.22
C GLY A 9 13.29 -1.78 -31.94
N ASP A 10 13.32 -2.18 -30.66
CA ASP A 10 13.10 -3.55 -30.23
C ASP A 10 11.62 -3.77 -29.89
N ARG A 11 10.97 -4.69 -30.61
CA ARG A 11 9.54 -4.96 -30.45
C ARG A 11 9.16 -5.43 -29.03
N GLN A 12 10.03 -6.17 -28.36
CA GLN A 12 9.75 -6.68 -27.00
C GLN A 12 9.79 -5.53 -26.00
N VAL A 13 10.81 -4.68 -26.08
CA VAL A 13 10.97 -3.52 -25.18
C VAL A 13 9.86 -2.49 -25.42
N ASP A 14 9.54 -2.20 -26.67
CA ASP A 14 8.49 -1.23 -27.04
C ASP A 14 7.09 -1.71 -26.60
N ALA A 15 6.89 -3.03 -26.46
CA ALA A 15 5.65 -3.62 -25.97
C ALA A 15 5.51 -3.63 -24.44
N LEU A 16 6.58 -3.37 -23.68
CA LEU A 16 6.55 -3.46 -22.20
C LEU A 16 5.59 -2.45 -21.58
N LEU A 17 5.70 -1.16 -21.92
CA LEU A 17 4.85 -0.14 -21.31
C LEU A 17 3.35 -0.33 -21.63
N PRO A 18 2.95 -0.61 -22.89
CA PRO A 18 1.56 -0.96 -23.19
C PRO A 18 1.06 -2.19 -22.41
N ALA A 19 1.88 -3.23 -22.28
CA ALA A 19 1.50 -4.45 -21.55
C ALA A 19 1.33 -4.18 -20.05
N VAL A 20 2.30 -3.49 -19.41
CA VAL A 20 2.24 -3.13 -17.99
C VAL A 20 1.05 -2.21 -17.72
N ARG A 21 0.81 -1.21 -18.55
CA ARG A 21 -0.35 -0.32 -18.42
C ARG A 21 -1.66 -1.09 -18.52
N SER A 22 -1.79 -1.98 -19.51
CA SER A 22 -2.98 -2.81 -19.68
C SER A 22 -3.21 -3.76 -18.51
N PHE A 23 -2.14 -4.26 -17.89
CA PHE A 23 -2.23 -5.09 -16.70
C PHE A 23 -2.69 -4.25 -15.50
N LEU A 24 -1.99 -3.16 -15.19
CA LEU A 24 -2.30 -2.31 -14.03
C LEU A 24 -3.67 -1.64 -14.11
N SER A 25 -4.17 -1.29 -15.30
CA SER A 25 -5.53 -0.75 -15.47
C SER A 25 -6.64 -1.75 -15.14
N GLN A 26 -6.33 -3.05 -15.13
CA GLN A 26 -7.27 -4.09 -14.70
C GLN A 26 -7.17 -4.34 -13.19
N ASP A 27 -6.16 -3.79 -12.53
CA ASP A 27 -5.87 -3.96 -11.10
C ASP A 27 -6.21 -2.72 -10.29
N THR A 28 -6.98 -1.78 -10.86
CA THR A 28 -7.49 -0.63 -10.13
C THR A 28 -8.72 -0.99 -9.30
N VAL A 29 -8.96 -0.24 -8.24
CA VAL A 29 -10.19 -0.27 -7.45
C VAL A 29 -10.62 1.15 -7.09
N ASP A 30 -11.93 1.40 -7.21
CA ASP A 30 -12.57 2.64 -6.78
C ASP A 30 -13.55 2.30 -5.66
N TYR A 31 -13.25 2.76 -4.45
CA TYR A 31 -14.15 2.61 -3.31
C TYR A 31 -14.86 3.93 -3.00
N CYS A 32 -16.17 3.87 -2.79
CA CYS A 32 -16.91 5.00 -2.23
C CYS A 32 -16.93 4.85 -0.71
N ILE A 33 -16.08 5.60 -0.01
CA ILE A 33 -15.96 5.59 1.45
C ILE A 33 -16.39 6.96 1.95
N ASP A 34 -17.45 7.00 2.76
CA ASP A 34 -18.01 8.23 3.33
C ASP A 34 -18.30 9.33 2.28
N GLY A 35 -18.69 8.92 1.07
CA GLY A 35 -19.01 9.81 -0.04
C GLY A 35 -17.80 10.31 -0.84
N GLN A 36 -16.59 9.85 -0.53
CA GLN A 36 -15.38 10.12 -1.29
C GLN A 36 -14.98 8.89 -2.11
N VAL A 37 -14.50 9.13 -3.34
CA VAL A 37 -13.92 8.07 -4.16
C VAL A 37 -12.45 7.89 -3.79
N VAL A 38 -12.10 6.69 -3.33
CA VAL A 38 -10.73 6.27 -3.04
C VAL A 38 -10.28 5.37 -4.18
N HIS A 39 -9.50 5.96 -5.10
CA HIS A 39 -8.84 5.24 -6.19
C HIS A 39 -7.53 4.62 -5.71
N GLY A 40 -7.28 3.37 -6.07
CA GLY A 40 -6.01 2.69 -5.80
C GLY A 40 -5.83 1.39 -6.58
N TYR A 41 -4.88 0.57 -6.14
CA TYR A 41 -4.57 -0.70 -6.80
C TYR A 41 -4.73 -1.89 -5.87
N ARG A 42 -5.16 -3.01 -6.43
CA ARG A 42 -5.41 -4.27 -5.72
C ARG A 42 -4.79 -5.45 -6.46
N SER A 43 -4.46 -6.51 -5.74
CA SER A 43 -3.97 -7.74 -6.36
C SER A 43 -5.08 -8.46 -7.16
N PRO A 44 -4.78 -9.20 -8.24
CA PRO A 44 -5.77 -9.91 -9.05
C PRO A 44 -6.69 -10.89 -8.28
N ASP A 45 -6.22 -11.39 -7.14
CA ASP A 45 -6.87 -12.39 -6.31
C ASP A 45 -7.68 -11.81 -5.14
N CYS A 46 -7.55 -10.51 -4.85
CA CYS A 46 -8.20 -9.89 -3.71
C CYS A 46 -8.68 -8.47 -4.06
N PRO A 47 -9.98 -8.15 -3.94
CA PRO A 47 -10.48 -6.80 -4.20
C PRO A 47 -9.97 -5.73 -3.23
N ALA A 48 -9.42 -6.11 -2.07
CA ALA A 48 -8.99 -5.18 -1.05
C ALA A 48 -7.88 -4.25 -1.54
N LEU A 49 -7.93 -2.99 -1.12
CA LEU A 49 -6.89 -2.00 -1.38
C LEU A 49 -5.81 -2.15 -0.31
N TRP A 50 -4.74 -2.87 -0.64
CA TRP A 50 -3.57 -3.03 0.22
C TRP A 50 -2.54 -1.94 -0.05
N ILE A 51 -2.03 -1.30 1.00
CA ILE A 51 -0.98 -0.28 0.83
C ILE A 51 0.31 -0.88 0.26
N ARG A 52 0.56 -2.16 0.54
CA ARG A 52 1.65 -2.94 -0.05
C ARG A 52 1.57 -2.93 -1.57
N ASP A 53 0.48 -3.49 -2.11
CA ASP A 53 0.31 -3.68 -3.55
C ASP A 53 0.26 -2.33 -4.24
N HIS A 54 -0.50 -1.38 -3.68
CA HIS A 54 -0.56 -0.01 -4.18
C HIS A 54 0.83 0.64 -4.27
N SER A 55 1.65 0.55 -3.22
CA SER A 55 3.01 1.13 -3.21
C SER A 55 3.95 0.52 -4.27
N ASP A 56 3.78 -0.77 -4.60
CA ASP A 56 4.59 -1.45 -5.61
C ASP A 56 4.12 -1.12 -7.03
N MET A 57 2.82 -1.12 -7.25
CA MET A 57 2.20 -0.78 -8.54
C MET A 57 2.42 0.69 -8.93
N LEU A 58 2.45 1.61 -7.95
CA LEU A 58 2.76 3.04 -8.17
C LEU A 58 4.09 3.29 -8.90
N ARG A 59 5.06 2.38 -8.82
CA ARG A 59 6.34 2.53 -9.54
C ARG A 59 6.14 2.64 -11.06
N GLY A 60 5.17 1.90 -11.60
CA GLY A 60 4.78 1.94 -13.00
C GLY A 60 3.61 2.89 -13.26
N ALA A 61 2.59 2.84 -12.41
CA ALA A 61 1.37 3.61 -12.56
C ALA A 61 1.57 5.13 -12.61
N ARG A 62 2.55 5.66 -11.86
CA ARG A 62 2.89 7.10 -11.81
C ARG A 62 3.14 7.79 -13.14
N TYR A 63 3.38 7.01 -14.20
CA TYR A 63 3.61 7.56 -15.53
C TYR A 63 2.32 7.77 -16.33
N PHE A 64 1.21 7.10 -16.00
CA PHE A 64 0.03 7.07 -16.86
C PHE A 64 -1.32 7.13 -16.14
N ASP A 65 -1.36 6.90 -14.84
CA ASP A 65 -2.60 6.93 -14.09
C ASP A 65 -2.89 8.36 -13.59
N PRO A 66 -4.14 8.83 -13.72
CA PRO A 66 -4.51 10.20 -13.37
C PRO A 66 -4.63 10.48 -11.86
N ASP A 67 -4.74 9.47 -10.99
CA ASP A 67 -4.95 9.67 -9.55
C ASP A 67 -3.92 8.91 -8.70
N MET A 68 -2.91 9.64 -8.25
CA MET A 68 -1.81 9.09 -7.45
C MET A 68 -1.96 9.35 -5.96
N THR A 69 -2.94 10.14 -5.53
CA THR A 69 -2.99 10.68 -4.17
C THR A 69 -4.13 10.12 -3.34
N SER A 70 -5.22 9.63 -3.96
CA SER A 70 -6.43 9.23 -3.23
C SER A 70 -6.19 8.13 -2.20
N ALA A 71 -5.64 6.98 -2.61
CA ALA A 71 -5.33 5.91 -1.67
C ALA A 71 -4.34 6.37 -0.59
N VAL A 72 -3.24 7.04 -0.96
CA VAL A 72 -2.23 7.50 0.01
C VAL A 72 -2.85 8.42 1.06
N THR A 73 -3.66 9.39 0.64
CA THR A 73 -4.37 10.33 1.50
C THR A 73 -5.34 9.59 2.43
N HIS A 74 -6.11 8.64 1.90
CA HIS A 74 -7.07 7.88 2.69
C HIS A 74 -6.40 7.05 3.80
N PHE A 75 -5.25 6.41 3.51
CA PHE A 75 -4.48 5.73 4.56
C PHE A 75 -3.90 6.71 5.60
N ALA A 76 -3.55 7.94 5.20
CA ALA A 76 -3.13 9.00 6.12
C ALA A 76 -4.26 9.41 7.07
N GLU A 77 -5.44 9.67 6.53
CA GLU A 77 -6.62 10.10 7.27
C GLU A 77 -7.14 9.04 8.24
N THR A 78 -6.92 7.76 7.92
CA THR A 78 -7.30 6.61 8.75
C THR A 78 -6.14 6.08 9.60
N GLN A 79 -5.03 6.81 9.72
CA GLN A 79 -3.90 6.43 10.57
C GLN A 79 -4.32 6.26 12.03
N LEU A 80 -3.89 5.15 12.64
CA LEU A 80 -4.22 4.84 14.03
C LEU A 80 -3.55 5.83 15.01
N GLY A 81 -4.16 5.98 16.19
CA GLY A 81 -3.68 6.93 17.21
C GLY A 81 -2.23 6.69 17.63
N ASN A 82 -1.76 5.45 17.62
CA ASN A 82 -0.38 5.05 17.93
C ASN A 82 0.63 5.35 16.80
N GLY A 83 0.19 5.85 15.64
CA GLY A 83 1.03 6.16 14.48
C GLY A 83 1.13 5.04 13.43
N SER A 84 0.62 3.83 13.70
CA SER A 84 0.61 2.77 12.68
C SER A 84 -0.49 2.97 11.64
N PHE A 85 -0.29 2.40 10.45
CA PHE A 85 -1.31 2.36 9.40
C PHE A 85 -2.02 1.01 9.35
N HIS A 86 -3.22 1.01 8.75
CA HIS A 86 -3.84 -0.22 8.29
C HIS A 86 -3.03 -0.82 7.14
N ASP A 87 -3.04 -2.15 7.03
CA ASP A 87 -2.43 -2.90 5.93
C ASP A 87 -3.31 -2.79 4.67
N PHE A 88 -4.63 -2.89 4.87
CA PHE A 88 -5.60 -2.72 3.80
C PHE A 88 -6.92 -2.13 4.28
N VAL A 89 -7.63 -1.56 3.31
CA VAL A 89 -9.06 -1.26 3.40
C VAL A 89 -9.81 -2.10 2.37
N SER A 90 -10.99 -2.59 2.72
CA SER A 90 -11.88 -3.24 1.77
C SER A 90 -13.32 -2.77 1.94
N CYS A 91 -14.00 -2.65 0.81
CA CYS A 91 -15.43 -2.38 0.75
C CYS A 91 -16.10 -3.51 -0.03
N ASN A 92 -17.32 -3.87 0.33
CA ASN A 92 -18.13 -4.84 -0.42
C ASN A 92 -17.52 -6.25 -0.52
N MET A 93 -16.76 -6.67 0.50
CA MET A 93 -16.14 -8.01 0.57
C MET A 93 -16.94 -9.03 1.38
N ASP A 94 -17.89 -8.57 2.19
CA ASP A 94 -18.79 -9.40 2.99
C ASP A 94 -20.25 -9.19 2.58
N ARG A 95 -21.16 -9.97 3.17
CA ARG A 95 -22.59 -9.91 2.82
C ARG A 95 -23.21 -8.57 3.17
N GLU A 96 -22.68 -7.93 4.19
CA GLU A 96 -23.18 -6.69 4.77
C GLU A 96 -22.61 -5.44 4.07
N ASN A 97 -21.63 -5.60 3.19
CA ASN A 97 -20.95 -4.55 2.44
C ASN A 97 -20.29 -3.47 3.33
N TRP A 98 -19.72 -3.87 4.47
CA TRP A 98 -19.09 -2.92 5.39
C TRP A 98 -17.67 -2.56 4.95
N THR A 99 -17.30 -1.30 5.19
CA THR A 99 -15.90 -0.87 5.08
C THR A 99 -15.10 -1.46 6.23
N LYS A 100 -14.05 -2.22 5.89
CA LYS A 100 -13.17 -2.88 6.85
C LYS A 100 -11.76 -2.36 6.72
N TYR A 101 -11.21 -1.93 7.85
CA TYR A 101 -9.82 -1.53 7.99
C TYR A 101 -9.08 -2.57 8.81
N VAL A 102 -8.02 -3.14 8.25
CA VAL A 102 -7.32 -4.27 8.87
C VAL A 102 -5.85 -3.96 9.06
N ARG A 103 -5.33 -4.28 10.25
CA ARG A 103 -3.89 -4.32 10.56
C ARG A 103 -3.50 -5.79 10.71
N VAL A 104 -2.59 -6.27 9.87
CA VAL A 104 -2.10 -7.65 9.94
C VAL A 104 -0.98 -7.72 10.99
N PRO A 105 -1.13 -8.50 12.09
CA PRO A 105 -0.15 -8.49 13.17
C PRO A 105 1.25 -8.95 12.73
N VAL A 106 1.37 -9.83 11.75
CA VAL A 106 2.66 -10.36 11.29
C VAL A 106 3.42 -9.41 10.35
N GLU A 107 2.74 -8.45 9.71
CA GLU A 107 3.36 -7.50 8.78
C GLU A 107 4.03 -6.34 9.53
N ALA A 108 5.30 -6.11 9.21
CA ALA A 108 6.12 -5.06 9.80
C ALA A 108 6.64 -4.06 8.75
N ASP A 109 6.14 -4.16 7.52
CA ASP A 109 6.57 -3.40 6.35
C ASP A 109 5.61 -2.28 5.93
N VAL A 110 4.49 -2.13 6.63
CA VAL A 110 3.39 -1.22 6.24
C VAL A 110 3.82 0.25 6.28
N GLU A 111 4.47 0.67 7.35
CA GLU A 111 4.81 2.08 7.56
C GLU A 111 5.75 2.62 6.48
N TYR A 112 6.81 1.87 6.13
CA TYR A 112 7.71 2.32 5.06
C TYR A 112 7.06 2.20 3.68
N ARG A 113 6.15 1.24 3.47
CA ARG A 113 5.42 1.09 2.20
C ARG A 113 4.49 2.26 1.95
N TRP A 114 3.82 2.76 2.99
CA TRP A 114 3.05 3.99 2.89
C TRP A 114 3.96 5.19 2.58
N VAL A 115 5.10 5.35 3.26
CA VAL A 115 6.08 6.43 2.96
C VAL A 115 6.60 6.35 1.53
N LYS A 116 6.84 5.15 1.01
CA LYS A 116 7.19 4.92 -0.39
C LYS A 116 6.07 5.36 -1.33
N ALA A 117 4.81 5.00 -1.02
CA ALA A 117 3.66 5.42 -1.83
C ALA A 117 3.53 6.95 -1.85
N LEU A 118 3.66 7.60 -0.70
CA LEU A 118 3.72 9.06 -0.56
C LEU A 118 4.80 9.68 -1.46
N PHE A 119 6.03 9.17 -1.40
CA PHE A 119 7.13 9.67 -2.22
C PHE A 119 6.86 9.50 -3.72
N LEU A 120 6.36 8.33 -4.14
CA LEU A 120 6.05 8.07 -5.55
C LEU A 120 4.92 8.96 -6.08
N ALA A 121 3.88 9.17 -5.27
CA ALA A 121 2.77 10.05 -5.59
C ALA A 121 3.23 11.50 -5.74
N TRP A 122 4.03 12.01 -4.79
CA TRP A 122 4.62 13.34 -4.88
C TRP A 122 5.51 13.49 -6.11
N GLN A 123 6.33 12.49 -6.44
CA GLN A 123 7.13 12.50 -7.67
C GLN A 123 6.28 12.56 -8.95
N ALA A 124 5.06 12.02 -8.92
CA ALA A 124 4.15 12.00 -10.05
C ALA A 124 3.39 13.33 -10.22
N THR A 125 2.96 13.92 -9.11
CA THR A 125 2.10 15.12 -9.10
C THR A 125 2.89 16.42 -9.02
N GLY A 126 4.07 16.41 -8.38
CA GLY A 126 4.80 17.63 -8.03
C GLY A 126 4.08 18.51 -7.01
N ASP A 127 3.10 17.96 -6.28
CA ASP A 127 2.29 18.71 -5.31
C ASP A 127 2.99 18.81 -3.96
N ASP A 128 3.79 19.87 -3.79
CA ASP A 128 4.54 20.16 -2.58
C ASP A 128 3.63 20.48 -1.38
N GLU A 129 2.47 21.11 -1.61
CA GLU A 129 1.53 21.46 -0.54
C GLU A 129 0.87 20.19 0.04
N TRP A 130 0.41 19.30 -0.84
CA TRP A 130 -0.11 17.99 -0.45
C TRP A 130 0.97 17.17 0.28
N MET A 131 2.18 17.07 -0.27
CA MET A 131 3.28 16.35 0.37
C MET A 131 3.58 16.89 1.78
N ALA A 132 3.65 18.21 1.94
CA ALA A 132 3.87 18.85 3.23
C ALA A 132 2.75 18.50 4.24
N SER A 133 1.49 18.45 3.79
CA SER A 133 0.37 18.04 4.63
C SER A 133 0.45 16.58 5.10
N MET A 134 1.13 15.71 4.34
CA MET A 134 1.28 14.28 4.62
C MET A 134 2.47 13.97 5.54
N LEU A 135 3.49 14.85 5.61
CA LEU A 135 4.70 14.64 6.41
C LEU A 135 4.45 14.28 7.89
N PRO A 136 3.52 14.92 8.63
CA PRO A 136 3.23 14.55 10.02
C PRO A 136 2.78 13.09 10.17
N HIS A 137 2.07 12.54 9.18
CA HIS A 137 1.68 11.13 9.17
C HIS A 137 2.88 10.21 8.96
N ALA A 138 3.79 10.58 8.06
CA ALA A 138 5.05 9.86 7.83
C ALA A 138 5.92 9.83 9.10
N GLU A 139 6.08 10.96 9.78
CA GLU A 139 6.86 11.08 11.02
C GLU A 139 6.30 10.17 12.12
N ARG A 140 4.97 10.16 12.31
CA ARG A 140 4.30 9.28 13.28
C ARG A 140 4.47 7.80 12.94
N ALA A 141 4.41 7.45 11.66
CA ALA A 141 4.63 6.08 11.19
C ALA A 141 6.06 5.60 11.47
N MET A 142 7.05 6.44 11.18
CA MET A 142 8.46 6.13 11.46
C MET A 142 8.73 6.06 12.97
N ALA A 143 8.14 6.96 13.76
CA ALA A 143 8.21 6.90 15.21
C ALA A 143 7.60 5.60 15.75
N TYR A 144 6.45 5.16 15.24
CA TYR A 144 5.82 3.90 15.63
C TYR A 144 6.74 2.70 15.34
N ILE A 145 7.20 2.54 14.11
CA ILE A 145 7.96 1.34 13.71
C ILE A 145 9.34 1.25 14.40
N GLN A 146 9.88 2.40 14.83
CA GLN A 146 11.17 2.49 15.54
C GLN A 146 11.06 2.56 17.07
N SER A 147 9.86 2.47 17.63
CA SER A 147 9.68 2.53 19.10
C SER A 147 8.79 1.43 19.66
N HIS A 148 7.90 0.84 18.86
CA HIS A 148 6.94 -0.13 19.35
C HIS A 148 7.65 -1.43 19.81
N PRO A 149 7.38 -1.95 21.01
CA PRO A 149 8.14 -3.06 21.59
C PRO A 149 8.11 -4.35 20.77
N TRP A 150 7.03 -4.58 20.01
CA TRP A 150 6.90 -5.71 19.09
C TRP A 150 7.47 -5.47 17.69
N ARG A 151 7.68 -4.20 17.30
CA ARG A 151 8.17 -3.84 15.96
C ARG A 151 9.62 -3.43 15.94
N TRP A 152 10.20 -2.98 17.05
CA TRP A 152 11.56 -2.47 17.10
C TRP A 152 12.45 -3.30 18.03
N SER A 153 13.64 -3.64 17.56
CA SER A 153 14.73 -4.17 18.39
C SER A 153 15.68 -3.03 18.74
N GLN A 154 15.60 -2.56 19.98
CA GLN A 154 16.53 -1.55 20.49
C GLN A 154 17.98 -2.07 20.52
N GLU A 155 18.17 -3.36 20.78
CA GLU A 155 19.48 -4.00 20.80
C GLU A 155 20.16 -3.97 19.42
N HIS A 156 19.40 -4.24 18.35
CA HIS A 156 19.95 -4.35 17.00
C HIS A 156 19.78 -3.09 16.16
N GLY A 157 18.95 -2.13 16.59
CA GLY A 157 18.59 -0.97 15.80
C GLY A 157 17.84 -1.34 14.51
N LEU A 158 17.01 -2.38 14.57
CA LEU A 158 16.32 -2.95 13.41
C LEU A 158 14.85 -3.25 13.70
N VAL A 159 14.04 -3.20 12.64
CA VAL A 159 12.64 -3.61 12.68
C VAL A 159 12.56 -5.13 12.88
N LYS A 160 11.83 -5.55 13.90
CA LYS A 160 11.43 -6.94 14.15
C LYS A 160 10.37 -7.34 13.14
N ARG A 161 10.58 -8.49 12.51
CA ARG A 161 9.61 -9.11 11.60
C ARG A 161 9.32 -10.52 12.06
N ALA A 162 8.08 -10.97 11.88
CA ALA A 162 7.75 -12.38 12.03
C ALA A 162 8.57 -13.24 11.03
N LEU A 163 8.80 -14.51 11.35
CA LEU A 163 9.45 -15.44 10.43
C LEU A 163 8.52 -15.71 9.24
N THR A 164 8.74 -15.02 8.13
CA THR A 164 7.99 -15.18 6.88
C THR A 164 8.94 -15.44 5.72
N MET A 165 8.48 -16.16 4.68
CA MET A 165 9.19 -16.20 3.41
C MET A 165 8.97 -14.85 2.72
N ASP A 166 9.89 -13.90 2.93
CA ASP A 166 9.88 -12.55 2.34
C ASP A 166 8.78 -11.61 2.89
N THR A 167 8.33 -10.63 2.09
CA THR A 167 7.37 -9.58 2.48
C THR A 167 5.92 -10.05 2.67
N TRP A 168 5.60 -11.31 2.35
CA TRP A 168 4.24 -11.87 2.48
C TRP A 168 3.96 -12.46 3.86
N ASP A 169 2.70 -12.44 4.27
CA ASP A 169 2.22 -13.07 5.48
C ASP A 169 2.17 -14.59 5.32
N PHE A 170 3.03 -15.29 6.06
CA PHE A 170 2.93 -16.73 6.25
C PHE A 170 2.79 -17.01 7.74
N ASP A 171 1.74 -17.74 8.12
CA ASP A 171 1.59 -18.22 9.49
C ASP A 171 2.20 -19.63 9.61
N TYR A 172 3.24 -19.76 10.42
CA TYR A 172 3.77 -21.06 10.81
C TYR A 172 3.10 -21.49 12.12
N VAL A 173 1.93 -22.11 11.99
CA VAL A 173 1.36 -22.86 13.11
C VAL A 173 1.99 -24.25 13.15
N ARG A 174 2.40 -24.68 14.35
CA ARG A 174 2.57 -26.11 14.61
C ARG A 174 1.23 -26.80 14.35
N ALA A 175 1.26 -28.03 13.84
CA ALA A 175 0.06 -28.77 13.45
C ALA A 175 -0.99 -28.92 14.58
N ASP A 176 -0.58 -28.71 15.83
CA ASP A 176 -1.41 -28.79 17.04
C ASP A 176 -1.97 -27.42 17.52
N GLN A 177 -1.74 -26.32 16.81
CA GLN A 177 -2.21 -24.98 17.21
C GLN A 177 -3.22 -24.35 16.22
N PRO A 178 -4.22 -23.58 16.73
CA PRO A 178 -5.13 -22.83 15.88
C PRO A 178 -4.40 -21.71 15.13
N ARG A 179 -4.79 -21.45 13.88
CA ARG A 179 -4.24 -20.37 13.04
C ARG A 179 -4.42 -19.01 13.72
N LEU A 180 -3.38 -18.18 13.72
CA LEU A 180 -3.35 -16.89 14.42
C LEU A 180 -3.92 -15.73 13.59
N ASN A 181 -4.06 -15.90 12.27
CA ASN A 181 -4.19 -14.75 11.36
C ASN A 181 -5.56 -14.09 11.22
N PHE A 182 -6.63 -14.52 11.92
CA PHE A 182 -7.96 -13.88 11.75
C PHE A 182 -8.80 -13.91 13.05
N GLN A 183 -8.31 -13.33 14.14
CA GLN A 183 -9.12 -13.01 15.32
C GLN A 183 -9.51 -11.53 15.34
#